data_AF-A0A5D8YL44-F1
#
_entry.id   AF-A0A5D8YL44-F1
#
_cell.length_a   1.000
_cell.length_b   1.000
_cell.length_c   1.000
_cell.angle_alpha   90.00
_cell.angle_beta   90.00
_cell.angle_gamma   90.00
#
_symmetry.space_group_name_H-M   'P 1'
#
loop_
_entity.id
_entity.type
_entity.pdbx_description
1 polymer ?
#
loop_
_entity_poly.entity_id
_entity_poly.type
_entity_poly.pdbx_seq_one_letter_code
_entity_poly.pdbx_strand_id
1 'polypeptide(L)'
;MWNEDKELRLKAHIKVCHFAKPSDAMDTAGKRNPKNKDFQLWQQDNRPIQLSTPEMARQRLEYIHANPVKEGLVYAPEHYCYSSAIDHAGSKGKIDIEFLY
;
A
#
# COMPACT_ATOMS: atom_id res chain seq x y z
N MET A 1 -14.56 -3.90 -8.83
CA MET A 1 -15.43 -2.71 -8.87
C MET A 1 -14.67 -1.55 -8.27
N TRP A 2 -13.92 -0.85 -9.12
CA TRP A 2 -13.38 0.47 -8.80
C TRP A 2 -14.54 1.43 -9.01
N ASN A 3 -15.13 1.93 -7.93
CA ASN A 3 -16.23 2.89 -8.02
C ASN A 3 -15.66 4.30 -8.21
N GLU A 4 -16.36 5.07 -9.02
CA GLU A 4 -16.10 6.48 -9.40
C GLU A 4 -15.87 7.41 -8.19
N ASP A 5 -16.23 6.98 -6.97
CA ASP A 5 -15.98 7.66 -5.70
C ASP A 5 -14.49 7.88 -5.36
N LYS A 6 -13.57 7.04 -5.86
CA LYS A 6 -12.12 7.23 -5.60
C LYS A 6 -11.53 8.40 -6.39
N GLU A 7 -12.10 8.70 -7.56
CA GLU A 7 -11.63 9.78 -8.42
C GLU A 7 -12.01 11.16 -7.85
N LEU A 8 -13.14 11.24 -7.12
CA LEU A 8 -13.55 12.46 -6.41
C LEU A 8 -12.56 12.85 -5.28
N ARG A 9 -11.86 11.88 -4.66
CA ARG A 9 -10.85 12.16 -3.62
C ARG A 9 -9.53 12.71 -4.18
N LEU A 10 -9.21 12.42 -5.44
CA LEU A 10 -8.00 12.91 -6.10
C LEU A 10 -8.14 14.34 -6.64
N LYS A 11 -9.37 14.82 -6.88
CA LYS A 11 -9.63 16.17 -7.42
C LYS A 11 -9.75 17.26 -6.35
N ALA A 12 -9.72 16.91 -5.07
CA ALA A 12 -9.70 17.88 -3.98
C ALA A 12 -8.27 18.16 -3.52
N HIS A 13 -7.82 19.41 -3.71
CA HIS A 13 -6.62 20.03 -3.12
C HIS A 13 -5.29 19.87 -3.89
N ILE A 14 -5.15 20.61 -5.00
CA ILE A 14 -3.94 21.43 -5.19
C ILE A 14 -4.15 22.72 -4.39
N LYS A 15 -4.11 22.61 -3.05
CA LYS A 15 -3.71 23.74 -2.20
C LYS A 15 -2.23 23.53 -1.99
N VAL A 16 -1.42 24.53 -2.34
CA VAL A 16 0.00 24.58 -2.02
C VAL A 16 0.11 24.56 -0.49
N CYS A 17 0.24 23.37 0.08
CA CYS A 17 0.50 23.18 1.50
C CYS A 17 1.97 23.46 1.73
N HIS A 18 2.23 24.38 2.66
CA HIS A 18 3.54 24.52 3.29
C HIS A 18 4.01 23.13 3.75
N PHE A 19 5.31 22.84 3.62
CA PHE A 19 5.93 21.58 4.02
C PHE A 19 5.61 21.22 5.48
N ALA A 20 4.47 20.59 5.72
CA ALA A 20 4.13 20.01 7.01
C ALA A 20 5.10 18.85 7.22
N LYS A 21 5.79 18.84 8.36
CA LYS A 21 6.75 17.79 8.64
C LYS A 21 5.96 16.48 8.87
N PRO A 22 6.50 15.32 8.46
CA PRO A 22 5.85 14.04 8.73
C PRO A 22 5.52 13.83 10.22
N SER A 23 6.31 14.42 11.13
CA SER A 23 6.03 14.44 12.58
C SER A 23 4.67 15.04 12.90
N ASP A 24 4.30 16.13 12.24
CA ASP A 24 3.10 16.91 12.56
C ASP A 24 1.84 16.11 12.22
N ALA A 25 1.89 15.29 11.16
CA ALA A 25 0.82 14.38 10.79
C ALA A 25 0.66 13.24 11.81
N MET A 26 1.77 12.66 12.28
CA MET A 26 1.77 11.57 13.28
C MET A 26 1.32 12.05 14.66
N ASP A 27 1.74 13.25 15.06
CA ASP A 27 1.28 13.95 16.26
C ASP A 27 -0.22 14.20 16.22
N THR A 28 -0.70 14.73 15.09
CA THR A 28 -2.12 15.03 14.91
C THR A 28 -2.96 13.75 14.94
N ALA A 29 -2.48 12.67 14.31
CA ALA A 29 -3.15 11.38 14.35
C ALA A 29 -3.16 10.76 15.76
N GLY A 30 -2.05 10.89 16.51
CA GLY A 30 -1.93 10.46 17.89
C GLY A 30 -2.92 11.14 18.82
N LYS A 31 -2.95 12.48 18.81
CA LYS A 31 -3.85 13.30 19.64
C LYS A 31 -5.33 13.06 19.36
N ARG A 32 -5.69 12.65 18.13
CA ARG A 32 -7.08 12.34 17.75
C ARG A 32 -7.55 10.99 18.27
N ASN A 33 -6.64 10.10 18.65
CA ASN A 33 -6.97 8.77 19.11
C ASN A 33 -6.75 8.65 20.64
N PRO A 34 -7.80 8.54 21.45
CA PRO A 34 -7.68 8.48 22.90
C PRO A 34 -6.94 7.23 23.42
N LYS A 35 -6.72 6.22 22.56
CA LYS A 35 -5.93 5.02 22.89
C LYS A 35 -4.42 5.23 22.78
N ASN A 36 -3.99 6.32 22.15
CA ASN A 36 -2.57 6.65 21.99
C ASN A 36 -2.19 7.79 22.93
N LYS A 37 -0.91 7.84 23.31
CA LYS A 37 -0.39 8.90 24.19
C LYS A 37 0.05 10.11 23.38
N ASP A 38 1.03 9.93 22.50
CA ASP A 38 1.71 11.03 21.84
C ASP A 38 1.61 10.95 20.31
N PHE A 39 2.10 9.86 19.71
CA PHE A 39 2.18 9.70 18.25
C PHE A 39 1.42 8.47 17.77
N GLN A 40 0.88 8.55 16.54
CA GLN A 40 0.33 7.40 15.84
C GLN A 40 1.00 7.22 14.48
N LEU A 41 1.78 6.15 14.36
CA LEU A 41 2.37 5.73 13.09
C LEU A 41 1.42 4.82 12.29
N TRP A 42 0.81 3.84 12.96
CA TRP A 42 -0.07 2.85 12.34
C TRP A 42 -1.53 3.31 12.32
N GLN A 43 -2.22 3.05 11.20
CA GLN A 43 -3.68 3.14 11.17
C GLN A 43 -4.29 1.95 11.93
N GLN A 44 -5.39 2.17 12.63
CA GLN A 44 -6.03 1.15 13.48
C GLN A 44 -7.01 0.25 12.72
N ASP A 45 -7.42 0.63 11.51
CA ASP A 45 -8.29 -0.18 10.64
C ASP A 45 -7.42 -1.17 9.85
N ASN A 46 -7.45 -2.44 10.24
CA ASN A 46 -6.94 -3.52 9.40
C ASN A 46 -8.12 -4.17 8.65
N ARG A 47 -7.92 -4.49 7.37
CA ARG A 47 -8.97 -5.09 6.53
C ARG A 47 -8.57 -6.51 6.13
N PRO A 48 -8.60 -7.47 7.07
CA PRO A 48 -8.28 -8.85 6.74
C PRO A 48 -9.35 -9.40 5.79
N ILE A 49 -8.89 -10.05 4.73
CA ILE A 49 -9.75 -10.76 3.78
C ILE A 49 -9.21 -12.17 3.70
N GLN A 50 -10.06 -13.15 4.03
CA GLN A 50 -9.71 -14.55 3.87
C GLN A 50 -9.61 -14.89 2.38
N LEU A 51 -8.51 -15.54 2.00
CA LEU A 51 -8.29 -16.04 0.65
C LEU A 51 -8.71 -17.51 0.60
N SER A 52 -9.98 -17.76 0.30
CA SER A 52 -10.56 -19.11 0.31
C SER A 52 -10.40 -19.86 -1.01
N THR A 53 -10.04 -19.16 -2.10
CA THR A 53 -9.86 -19.78 -3.42
C THR A 53 -8.53 -19.35 -4.07
N PRO A 54 -7.96 -20.20 -4.95
CA PRO A 54 -6.74 -19.86 -5.70
C PRO A 54 -6.90 -18.59 -6.55
N GLU A 55 -8.07 -18.38 -7.13
CA GLU A 55 -8.36 -17.20 -7.95
C GLU A 55 -8.34 -15.92 -7.11
N MET A 56 -8.85 -15.99 -5.87
CA MET A 56 -8.76 -14.88 -4.93
C MET A 56 -7.31 -14.57 -4.61
N ALA A 57 -6.50 -15.58 -4.30
CA ALA A 57 -5.09 -15.41 -4.00
C ALA A 57 -4.33 -14.78 -5.18
N ARG A 58 -4.50 -15.32 -6.40
CA ARG A 58 -3.88 -14.78 -7.62
C ARG A 58 -4.28 -13.33 -7.86
N GLN A 59 -5.57 -13.00 -7.73
CA GLN A 59 -6.05 -11.63 -7.90
C GLN A 59 -5.40 -10.65 -6.91
N ARG A 60 -5.21 -11.05 -5.63
CA ARG A 60 -4.59 -10.17 -4.63
C ARG A 60 -3.10 -10.06 -4.85
N LEU A 61 -2.44 -11.14 -5.26
CA LEU A 61 -1.02 -11.14 -5.63
C LEU A 61 -0.76 -10.13 -6.76
N GLU A 62 -1.54 -10.20 -7.84
CA GLU A 62 -1.46 -9.24 -8.96
C GLU A 62 -1.72 -7.80 -8.51
N TYR A 63 -2.69 -7.60 -7.62
CA TYR A 63 -2.96 -6.29 -7.06
C TYR A 63 -1.76 -5.73 -6.27
N ILE A 64 -1.13 -6.55 -5.43
CA ILE A 64 0.03 -6.16 -4.62
C ILE A 64 1.22 -5.80 -5.53
N HIS A 65 1.50 -6.62 -6.54
CA HIS A 65 2.59 -6.37 -7.50
C HIS A 65 2.33 -5.12 -8.35
N ALA A 66 1.09 -4.83 -8.70
CA ALA A 66 0.74 -3.64 -9.48
C ALA A 66 0.70 -2.34 -8.65
N ASN A 67 0.67 -2.42 -7.31
CA ASN A 67 0.52 -1.23 -6.46
C ASN A 67 1.65 -0.19 -6.65
N PRO A 68 2.94 -0.58 -6.68
CA PRO A 68 4.04 0.36 -6.94
C PRO A 68 3.94 1.08 -8.29
N VAL A 69 3.39 0.42 -9.31
CA VAL A 69 3.18 1.01 -10.64
C VAL A 69 2.03 2.02 -10.61
N LYS A 70 0.92 1.66 -9.96
CA LYS A 70 -0.25 2.54 -9.84
C LYS A 70 0.04 3.80 -9.04
N GLU A 71 0.90 3.71 -8.04
CA GLU A 71 1.37 4.85 -7.24
C GLU A 71 2.49 5.66 -7.96
N GLY A 72 2.91 5.24 -9.15
CA GLY A 72 3.93 5.93 -9.94
C GLY A 72 5.36 5.83 -9.37
N LEU A 73 5.62 4.87 -8.48
CA LEU A 73 6.95 4.67 -7.89
C LEU A 73 7.91 4.00 -8.88
N VAL A 74 7.39 3.11 -9.73
CA VAL A 74 8.16 2.35 -10.72
C VAL A 74 7.35 2.18 -12.01
N TYR A 75 8.03 1.96 -13.14
CA TYR A 75 7.38 1.72 -14.43
C TYR A 75 6.88 0.28 -14.62
N ALA A 76 7.46 -0.69 -13.90
CA ALA A 76 7.10 -2.10 -13.97
C ALA A 76 7.09 -2.74 -12.56
N PRO A 77 6.23 -3.74 -12.30
CA PRO A 77 6.13 -4.39 -10.99
C PRO A 77 7.46 -4.94 -10.46
N GLU A 78 8.21 -5.64 -11.32
CA GLU A 78 9.49 -6.28 -11.02
C GLU A 78 10.61 -5.29 -10.67
N HIS A 79 10.48 -4.01 -11.03
CA HIS A 79 11.45 -2.98 -10.65
C HIS A 79 11.33 -2.54 -9.19
N TYR A 80 10.24 -2.89 -8.51
CA TYR A 80 10.08 -2.56 -7.10
C TYR A 80 10.89 -3.51 -6.21
N CYS A 81 12.05 -3.02 -5.74
CA CYS A 81 13.04 -3.79 -4.99
C CYS A 81 12.56 -4.48 -3.70
N TYR A 82 11.43 -4.05 -3.15
CA TYR A 82 10.87 -4.56 -1.89
C TYR A 82 9.56 -5.31 -2.11
N SER A 83 9.42 -5.96 -3.26
CA SER A 83 8.30 -6.85 -3.61
C SER A 83 8.83 -8.16 -4.18
N SER A 84 8.05 -9.23 -4.04
CA SER A 84 8.32 -10.54 -4.66
C SER A 84 8.03 -10.56 -6.17
N ALA A 85 7.56 -9.46 -6.76
CA ALA A 85 7.22 -9.40 -8.19
C ALA A 85 8.36 -9.88 -9.10
N ILE A 86 9.61 -9.58 -8.73
CA ILE A 86 10.81 -10.02 -9.46
C ILE A 86 11.00 -11.55 -9.44
N ASP A 87 10.68 -12.20 -8.32
CA ASP A 87 10.73 -13.66 -8.20
C ASP A 87 9.67 -14.33 -9.08
N HIS A 88 8.47 -13.74 -9.14
CA HIS A 88 7.40 -14.19 -10.03
C HIS A 88 7.69 -13.92 -11.52
N ALA A 89 8.60 -12.99 -11.84
CA ALA A 89 9.07 -12.72 -13.19
C ALA A 89 10.26 -13.62 -13.62
N GLY A 90 10.66 -14.57 -12.77
CA GLY A 90 11.74 -15.54 -13.06
C GLY A 90 13.15 -15.02 -12.75
N SER A 91 13.27 -13.86 -12.10
CA SER A 91 14.53 -13.34 -11.56
C SER A 91 14.61 -13.59 -10.05
N LYS A 92 15.69 -13.15 -9.39
CA LYS A 92 15.86 -13.37 -7.95
C LYS A 92 15.66 -12.09 -7.16
N GLY A 93 14.73 -12.11 -6.21
CA GLY A 93 14.50 -11.03 -5.26
C GLY A 93 15.52 -11.00 -4.12
N LYS A 94 15.37 -10.01 -3.23
CA LYS A 94 16.27 -9.81 -2.08
C LYS A 94 16.11 -10.87 -0.99
N ILE A 95 14.98 -11.56 -0.97
CA ILE A 95 14.62 -12.54 0.06
C ILE A 95 14.24 -13.83 -0.67
N ASP A 96 14.68 -14.96 -0.14
CA ASP A 96 14.28 -16.26 -0.67
C ASP A 96 12.79 -16.51 -0.41
N ILE A 97 12.08 -16.95 -1.46
CA ILE A 97 10.67 -17.33 -1.38
C ILE A 97 10.49 -18.77 -1.88
N GLU A 98 9.48 -19.44 -1.35
CA GLU A 98 9.06 -20.77 -1.76
C GLU A 98 7.66 -20.69 -2.38
N PHE A 99 7.51 -21.27 -3.57
CA PHE A 99 6.22 -21.35 -4.24
C PHE A 99 5.47 -22.58 -3.72
N LEU A 100 4.34 -22.33 -3.07
CA LEU A 100 3.42 -23.38 -2.66
C LEU A 100 2.52 -23.74 -3.85
N TYR A 101 2.54 -25.00 -4.24
CA TYR A 101 1.73 -25.59 -5.31
C TYR A 101 0.47 -26.27 -4.77
#